data_AF-A0A2S7JNU0-F1
#
_entry.id   AF-A0A2S7JNU0-F1
#
_cell.length_a   1.000
_cell.length_b   1.000
_cell.length_c   1.000
_cell.angle_alpha   90.00
_cell.angle_beta   90.00
_cell.angle_gamma   90.00
#
_symmetry.space_group_name_H-M   'P 1'
#
loop_
_entity.id
_entity.type
_entity.pdbx_description
1 polymer ?
#
loop_
_entity_poly.entity_id
_entity_poly.type
_entity_poly.pdbx_seq_one_letter_code
_entity_poly.pdbx_strand_id
1 'polypeptide(L)'
;MRIRELKLIRYGKFTDRSLSLPFADRDIHLIVGPNEAGKSTVRTAIGDWLFGIPMRTPLAFLHPMSELRIGGVIEKQGSRGNEEDRLAFDRAKGNKNTLRSPEDVPLPEGVLHAWLGGLQQPTFNRMYALDHTTLVEGSAGILSASDDVGRMLFQSATGIEHLGTIIRGIYR
;
A
#
# COMPACT_ATOMS: atom_id res chain seq x y z
N MET A 1 9.64 -6.88 0.30
CA MET A 1 8.49 -7.12 1.19
C MET A 1 7.28 -7.51 0.35
N ARG A 2 6.46 -8.46 0.81
CA ARG A 2 5.20 -8.88 0.18
C ARG A 2 4.06 -8.78 1.20
N ILE A 3 2.86 -8.36 0.78
CA ILE A 3 1.67 -8.36 1.63
C ILE A 3 0.97 -9.71 1.47
N ARG A 4 0.79 -10.43 2.58
CA ARG A 4 0.10 -11.73 2.63
C ARG A 4 -1.36 -11.60 3.03
N GLU A 5 -1.66 -10.66 3.91
CA GLU A 5 -3.01 -10.42 4.39
C GLU A 5 -3.19 -8.94 4.72
N LEU A 6 -4.35 -8.40 4.41
CA LEU A 6 -4.81 -7.10 4.88
C LEU A 6 -6.11 -7.27 5.67
N LYS A 7 -6.16 -6.73 6.88
CA LYS A 7 -7.32 -6.77 7.78
C LYS A 7 -7.88 -5.36 7.94
N LEU A 8 -9.09 -5.14 7.47
CA LEU A 8 -9.88 -3.93 7.65
C LEU A 8 -10.78 -4.11 8.88
N ILE A 9 -10.18 -3.93 10.07
CA ILE A 9 -10.81 -4.24 11.36
C ILE A 9 -11.93 -3.23 11.65
N ARG A 10 -11.60 -1.92 11.68
CA ARG A 10 -12.57 -0.83 11.76
C ARG A 10 -12.05 0.32 10.93
N TYR A 11 -12.45 0.39 9.65
CA TYR A 11 -11.86 1.36 8.73
C TYR A 11 -12.76 1.68 7.54
N GLY A 12 -13.10 2.97 7.37
CA GLY A 12 -14.05 3.40 6.34
C GLY A 12 -15.38 2.68 6.52
N LYS A 13 -15.83 2.01 5.46
CA LYS A 13 -17.07 1.21 5.44
C LYS A 13 -16.93 -0.21 5.97
N PHE A 14 -15.72 -0.64 6.32
CA PHE A 14 -15.43 -2.02 6.65
C PHE A 14 -15.43 -2.25 8.16
N THR A 15 -15.97 -3.40 8.55
CA THR A 15 -15.95 -3.95 9.91
C THR A 15 -15.51 -5.40 9.81
N ASP A 16 -14.37 -5.72 10.43
CA ASP A 16 -13.79 -7.06 10.54
C ASP A 16 -13.71 -7.82 9.19
N ARG A 17 -13.17 -7.16 8.17
CA ARG A 17 -12.95 -7.77 6.84
C ARG A 17 -11.49 -8.09 6.60
N SER A 18 -11.21 -9.33 6.23
CA SER A 18 -9.87 -9.75 5.82
C SER A 18 -9.80 -10.01 4.32
N LEU A 19 -8.67 -9.62 3.72
CA LEU A 19 -8.29 -9.93 2.35
C LEU A 19 -7.01 -10.76 2.39
N SER A 20 -7.14 -12.04 2.02
CA SER A 20 -5.99 -12.92 1.87
C SER A 20 -5.36 -12.75 0.48
N LEU A 21 -4.04 -12.60 0.45
CA LEU A 21 -3.21 -12.51 -0.75
C LEU A 21 -2.24 -13.69 -0.71
N PRO A 22 -2.71 -14.92 -1.01
CA PRO A 22 -1.87 -16.11 -0.95
C PRO A 22 -0.78 -16.06 -2.02
N PHE A 23 0.38 -16.62 -1.72
CA PHE A 23 1.45 -16.74 -2.70
C PHE A 23 0.99 -17.58 -3.91
N ALA A 24 1.39 -17.14 -5.10
CA ALA A 24 1.25 -17.89 -6.35
C ALA A 24 2.49 -17.66 -7.22
N ASP A 25 2.78 -18.60 -8.13
CA ASP A 25 3.90 -18.46 -9.09
C ASP A 25 3.79 -17.18 -9.92
N ARG A 26 2.55 -16.72 -10.16
CA ARG A 26 2.21 -15.41 -10.71
C ARG A 26 1.48 -14.61 -9.63
N ASP A 27 2.22 -13.78 -8.93
CA ASP A 27 1.76 -13.06 -7.73
C ASP A 27 1.00 -11.77 -8.09
N ILE A 28 -0.10 -11.93 -8.85
CA ILE A 28 -0.98 -10.83 -9.25
C ILE A 28 -2.37 -11.09 -8.65
N HIS A 29 -2.84 -10.14 -7.85
CA HIS A 29 -4.15 -10.21 -7.22
C HIS A 29 -5.07 -9.12 -7.80
N LEU A 30 -6.22 -9.54 -8.32
CA LEU A 30 -7.25 -8.63 -8.83
C LEU A 30 -8.42 -8.54 -7.85
N ILE A 31 -8.65 -7.35 -7.30
CA ILE A 31 -9.79 -7.08 -6.40
C ILE A 31 -10.88 -6.38 -7.22
N VAL A 32 -11.98 -7.10 -7.46
CA VAL A 32 -13.12 -6.60 -8.23
C VAL A 32 -14.33 -6.34 -7.35
N GLY A 33 -15.18 -5.41 -7.77
CA GLY A 33 -16.45 -5.16 -7.12
C GLY A 33 -17.16 -3.96 -7.74
N PRO A 34 -18.46 -3.77 -7.45
CA PRO A 34 -19.23 -2.62 -7.91
C PRO A 34 -18.63 -1.26 -7.51
N ASN A 35 -19.17 -0.18 -8.06
CA ASN A 35 -18.90 1.16 -7.54
C ASN A 35 -19.23 1.21 -6.05
N GLU A 36 -18.46 1.99 -5.29
CA GLU A 36 -18.61 2.14 -3.83
C GLU A 36 -18.38 0.83 -3.02
N ALA A 37 -17.95 -0.26 -3.65
CA ALA A 37 -17.59 -1.50 -2.95
C ALA A 37 -16.42 -1.31 -1.96
N GLY A 38 -15.66 -0.21 -2.06
CA GLY A 38 -14.55 0.11 -1.16
C GLY A 38 -13.17 -0.19 -1.75
N LYS A 39 -13.05 -0.37 -3.07
CA LYS A 39 -11.76 -0.62 -3.75
C LYS A 39 -10.73 0.49 -3.48
N SER A 40 -11.14 1.75 -3.61
CA SER A 40 -10.28 2.90 -3.27
C SER A 40 -9.94 2.94 -1.77
N THR A 41 -10.90 2.55 -0.90
CA THR A 41 -10.67 2.45 0.55
C THR A 41 -9.63 1.40 0.90
N VAL A 42 -9.63 0.25 0.22
CA VAL A 42 -8.60 -0.81 0.38
C VAL A 42 -7.23 -0.25 0.04
N ARG A 43 -7.10 0.47 -1.10
CA ARG A 43 -5.83 1.08 -1.50
C ARG A 43 -5.32 2.08 -0.45
N THR A 44 -6.18 2.98 0.04
CA THR A 44 -5.81 3.92 1.11
C THR A 44 -5.43 3.19 2.39
N ALA A 45 -6.14 2.11 2.75
CA ALA A 45 -5.83 1.31 3.93
C ALA A 45 -4.41 0.72 3.90
N ILE A 46 -3.90 0.30 2.73
CA ILE A 46 -2.53 -0.21 2.64
C ILE A 46 -1.51 0.87 3.02
N GLY A 47 -1.67 2.09 2.50
CA GLY A 47 -0.81 3.22 2.86
C GLY A 47 -0.91 3.57 4.35
N ASP A 48 -2.13 3.71 4.85
CA ASP A 48 -2.38 4.05 6.25
C ASP A 48 -1.89 2.97 7.23
N TRP A 49 -1.94 1.70 6.84
CA TRP A 49 -1.43 0.58 7.64
C TRP A 49 0.09 0.61 7.74
N LEU A 50 0.78 0.79 6.60
CA LEU A 50 2.24 0.81 6.53
C LEU A 50 2.84 2.07 7.19
N PHE A 51 2.25 3.24 6.94
CA PHE A 51 2.85 4.53 7.30
C PHE A 51 2.12 5.29 8.42
N GLY A 52 0.94 4.81 8.82
CA GLY A 52 0.12 5.42 9.86
C GLY A 52 -1.12 6.12 9.33
N ILE A 53 -2.20 6.07 10.11
CA ILE A 53 -3.47 6.72 9.80
C ILE A 53 -3.33 8.23 10.07
N PRO A 54 -3.54 9.12 9.08
CA PRO A 54 -3.38 10.56 9.23
C PRO A 54 -4.22 11.15 10.36
N MET A 55 -3.77 12.25 10.96
CA MET A 55 -4.48 12.94 12.04
C MET A 55 -5.94 13.23 11.66
N ARG A 56 -6.16 13.74 10.46
CA ARG A 56 -7.47 13.94 9.85
C ARG A 56 -7.64 12.90 8.75
N THR A 57 -8.65 12.06 8.86
CA THR A 57 -8.98 11.07 7.85
C THR A 57 -10.47 11.14 7.54
N PRO A 58 -10.88 11.11 6.26
CA PRO A 58 -12.29 11.05 5.90
C PRO A 58 -12.89 9.66 6.15
N LEU A 59 -12.09 8.67 6.56
CA LEU A 59 -12.48 7.26 6.68
C LEU A 59 -13.07 6.91 8.05
N ALA A 60 -13.25 7.89 8.93
CA ALA A 60 -13.93 7.75 10.22
C ALA A 60 -15.44 8.05 10.14
N PHE A 61 -16.12 7.62 9.06
CA PHE A 61 -17.55 7.92 8.87
C PHE A 61 -18.48 6.86 9.47
N LEU A 62 -18.02 5.61 9.61
CA LEU A 62 -18.78 4.53 10.24
C LEU A 62 -18.32 4.24 11.68
N HIS A 63 -17.02 4.39 11.93
CA HIS A 63 -16.38 4.05 13.20
C HIS A 63 -15.76 5.29 13.84
N PRO A 64 -15.81 5.44 15.18
CA PRO A 64 -15.11 6.52 15.89
C PRO A 64 -13.61 6.53 15.58
N MET A 65 -12.99 7.72 15.51
CA MET A 65 -11.56 7.84 15.21
C MET A 65 -10.67 7.00 16.15
N SER A 66 -11.02 6.90 17.44
CA SER A 66 -10.29 6.11 18.44
C SER A 66 -10.33 4.60 18.19
N GLU A 67 -11.31 4.12 17.43
CA GLU A 67 -11.49 2.71 17.13
C GLU A 67 -10.88 2.32 15.78
N LEU A 68 -10.44 3.30 14.97
CA LEU A 68 -9.89 3.02 13.66
C LEU A 68 -8.66 2.13 13.76
N ARG A 69 -8.72 1.00 13.06
CA ARG A 69 -7.69 -0.02 13.09
C ARG A 69 -7.61 -0.77 11.76
N ILE A 70 -6.38 -0.93 11.28
CA ILE A 70 -6.06 -1.77 10.12
C ILE A 70 -4.98 -2.75 10.56
N GLY A 71 -5.09 -4.01 10.18
CA GLY A 71 -4.11 -5.04 10.46
C GLY A 71 -3.63 -5.72 9.20
N GLY A 72 -2.73 -6.68 9.36
CA GLY A 72 -2.30 -7.52 8.27
C GLY A 72 -1.03 -8.28 8.56
N VAL A 73 -0.53 -8.94 7.52
CA VAL A 73 0.71 -9.71 7.56
C VAL A 73 1.54 -9.37 6.35
N ILE A 74 2.79 -8.98 6.58
CA ILE A 74 3.82 -8.89 5.55
C ILE A 74 4.80 -10.05 5.68
N GLU A 75 5.42 -10.44 4.57
CA GLU A 75 6.43 -11.50 4.53
C GLU A 75 7.61 -11.13 3.62
N LYS A 76 8.78 -11.72 3.87
CA LYS A 76 9.97 -11.45 3.05
C LYS A 76 9.73 -11.98 1.64
N GLN A 77 10.24 -11.24 0.65
CA GLN A 77 10.09 -11.65 -0.74
C GLN A 77 10.83 -12.98 -0.98
N GLY A 78 10.19 -13.92 -1.65
CA GLY A 78 10.75 -15.25 -1.88
C GLY A 78 10.70 -16.20 -0.67
N SER A 79 10.21 -15.74 0.50
CA SER A 79 9.94 -16.67 1.60
C SER A 79 8.77 -17.57 1.17
N ARG A 80 8.97 -18.88 1.15
CA ARG A 80 7.95 -19.88 0.81
C ARG A 80 7.01 -20.13 1.99
N GLY A 81 6.65 -19.07 2.72
CA GLY A 81 5.75 -19.15 3.86
C GLY A 81 6.40 -19.64 5.15
N ASN A 82 7.70 -19.42 5.37
CA ASN A 82 8.28 -19.63 6.70
C ASN A 82 7.72 -18.60 7.68
N GLU A 83 7.46 -19.00 8.93
CA GLU A 83 6.82 -18.13 9.92
C GLU A 83 7.77 -17.03 10.44
N GLU A 84 9.06 -17.33 10.54
CA GLU A 84 10.13 -16.40 10.92
C GLU A 84 10.34 -15.26 9.89
N ASP A 85 9.85 -15.44 8.67
CA ASP A 85 9.92 -14.46 7.60
C ASP A 85 8.64 -13.62 7.49
N ARG A 86 7.81 -13.60 8.54
CA ARG A 86 6.56 -12.83 8.59
C ARG A 86 6.57 -11.81 9.71
N LEU A 87 5.85 -10.72 9.50
CA LEU A 87 5.48 -9.78 10.54
C LEU A 87 3.97 -9.55 10.47
N ALA A 88 3.27 -9.98 11.51
CA ALA A 88 1.86 -9.64 11.75
C ALA A 88 1.79 -8.41 12.63
N PHE A 89 1.05 -7.39 12.19
CA PHE A 89 0.90 -6.17 12.96
C PHE A 89 -0.37 -5.40 12.60
N ASP A 90 -0.81 -4.62 13.57
CA ASP A 90 -1.91 -3.69 13.47
C ASP A 90 -1.42 -2.26 13.59
N ARG A 91 -2.16 -1.38 12.91
CA ARG A 91 -2.08 0.07 13.01
C ARG A 91 -3.36 0.58 13.63
N ALA A 92 -3.27 1.07 14.85
CA ALA A 92 -4.33 1.83 15.50
C ALA A 92 -4.17 3.33 15.20
N LYS A 93 -5.28 4.06 15.10
CA LYS A 93 -5.26 5.52 15.02
C LYS A 93 -4.74 6.11 16.33
N GLY A 94 -3.73 6.97 16.24
CA GLY A 94 -3.15 7.66 17.39
C GLY A 94 -1.89 8.42 17.01
N ASN A 95 -1.23 9.02 18.01
CA ASN A 95 0.03 9.74 17.83
C ASN A 95 1.26 8.99 18.38
N LYS A 96 1.04 8.01 19.26
CA LYS A 96 2.08 7.19 19.90
C LYS A 96 1.61 5.75 19.99
N ASN A 97 2.53 4.79 19.99
CA ASN A 97 2.24 3.35 20.14
C ASN A 97 1.15 2.84 19.17
N THR A 98 1.16 3.37 17.94
CA THR A 98 0.15 3.05 16.91
C THR A 98 0.40 1.70 16.25
N LEU A 99 1.67 1.26 16.23
CA LEU A 99 2.07 -0.05 15.75
C LEU A 99 1.94 -1.07 16.87
N ARG A 100 1.13 -2.12 16.66
CA ARG A 100 0.77 -3.09 17.69
C ARG A 100 0.78 -4.50 17.13
N SER A 101 0.95 -5.50 17.98
CA SER A 101 0.72 -6.90 17.62
C SER A 101 -0.79 -7.16 17.45
N PRO A 102 -1.18 -8.30 16.86
CA PRO A 102 -2.58 -8.70 16.80
C PRO A 102 -3.25 -8.84 18.19
N GLU A 103 -2.47 -9.13 19.23
CA GLU A 103 -2.88 -9.23 20.64
C GLU A 103 -2.92 -7.86 21.34
N ASP A 104 -2.81 -6.77 20.55
CA ASP A 104 -2.86 -5.40 21.01
C ASP A 104 -1.67 -4.94 21.88
N VAL A 105 -0.49 -5.54 21.69
CA VAL A 105 0.74 -5.12 22.39
C VAL A 105 1.53 -4.13 21.53
N PRO A 106 1.94 -2.94 22.03
CA PRO A 106 2.79 -2.03 21.27
C PRO A 106 4.07 -2.70 20.76
N LEU A 107 4.37 -2.50 19.48
CA LEU A 107 5.62 -2.95 18.86
C LEU A 107 6.66 -1.82 18.82
N PRO A 108 7.96 -2.14 18.77
CA PRO A 108 9.01 -1.15 18.64
C PRO A 108 8.85 -0.27 17.40
N GLU A 109 9.06 1.04 17.52
CA GLU A 109 8.86 2.05 16.47
C GLU A 109 9.71 1.79 15.20
N GLY A 110 10.85 1.10 15.36
CA GLY A 110 11.75 0.73 14.28
C GLY A 110 11.43 -0.59 13.58
N VAL A 111 10.49 -1.42 14.06
CA VAL A 111 10.32 -2.80 13.54
C VAL A 111 10.01 -2.81 12.04
N LEU A 112 9.25 -1.84 11.53
CA LEU A 112 8.91 -1.74 10.11
C LEU A 112 10.02 -1.16 9.23
N HIS A 113 11.04 -0.50 9.78
CA HIS A 113 12.10 0.11 8.98
C HIS A 113 12.83 -0.94 8.13
N ALA A 114 13.11 -2.11 8.72
CA ALA A 114 13.76 -3.23 8.03
C ALA A 114 12.91 -3.80 6.88
N TRP A 115 11.58 -3.65 6.96
CA TRP A 115 10.64 -4.15 5.94
C TRP A 115 10.42 -3.15 4.81
N LEU A 116 10.38 -1.87 5.14
CA LEU A 116 10.14 -0.79 4.19
C LEU A 116 11.41 -0.38 3.44
N GLY A 117 12.60 -0.70 3.95
CA GLY A 117 13.87 -0.39 3.27
C GLY A 117 14.07 1.12 3.05
N GLY A 118 13.58 1.96 3.96
CA GLY A 118 13.62 3.42 3.84
C GLY A 118 12.51 4.03 2.98
N LEU A 119 11.60 3.22 2.43
CA LEU A 119 10.44 3.71 1.68
C LEU A 119 9.59 4.64 2.55
N GLN A 120 9.24 5.80 2.00
CA GLN A 120 8.42 6.82 2.66
C GLN A 120 7.02 6.88 2.04
N GLN A 121 6.03 7.35 2.81
CA GLN A 121 4.64 7.41 2.36
C GLN A 121 4.42 8.17 1.03
N PRO A 122 5.03 9.35 0.79
CA PRO A 122 4.84 10.05 -0.48
C PRO A 122 5.36 9.26 -1.67
N THR A 123 6.51 8.58 -1.50
CA THR A 123 7.10 7.71 -2.52
C THR A 123 6.23 6.48 -2.74
N PHE A 124 5.72 5.87 -1.67
CA PHE A 124 4.81 4.73 -1.77
C PHE A 124 3.54 5.07 -2.56
N ASN A 125 2.91 6.21 -2.24
CA ASN A 125 1.69 6.63 -2.91
C ASN A 125 1.91 6.87 -4.41
N ARG A 126 3.05 7.48 -4.75
CA ARG A 126 3.41 7.79 -6.14
C ARG A 126 3.75 6.56 -6.97
N MET A 127 4.40 5.56 -6.38
CA MET A 127 4.93 4.40 -7.13
C MET A 127 4.06 3.16 -7.05
N TYR A 128 3.36 2.93 -5.94
CA TYR A 128 2.66 1.66 -5.66
C TYR A 128 1.16 1.81 -5.44
N ALA A 129 0.65 3.00 -5.06
CA ALA A 129 -0.77 3.22 -4.76
C ALA A 129 -1.47 4.12 -5.80
N LEU A 130 -1.31 3.78 -7.08
CA LEU A 130 -1.82 4.57 -8.20
C LEU A 130 -3.37 4.65 -8.21
N ASP A 131 -3.90 5.84 -8.48
CA ASP A 131 -5.26 6.14 -8.96
C ASP A 131 -5.20 6.83 -10.32
N HIS A 132 -6.38 7.01 -10.90
CA HIS A 132 -6.59 7.95 -11.99
C HIS A 132 -5.88 9.29 -11.79
N THR A 133 -6.00 9.95 -10.63
CA THR A 133 -5.40 11.29 -10.44
C THR A 133 -3.88 11.23 -10.52
N THR A 134 -3.24 10.36 -9.74
CA THR A 134 -1.78 10.15 -9.76
C THR A 134 -1.27 9.63 -11.10
N LEU A 135 -2.07 8.86 -11.85
CA LEU A 135 -1.74 8.47 -13.22
C LEU A 135 -1.76 9.67 -14.18
N VAL A 136 -2.76 10.55 -14.08
CA VAL A 136 -2.84 11.76 -14.91
C VAL A 136 -1.71 12.72 -14.57
N GLU A 137 -1.48 13.00 -13.28
CA GLU A 137 -0.38 13.84 -12.82
C GLU A 137 0.98 13.24 -13.21
N GLY A 138 1.14 11.93 -13.06
CA GLY A 138 2.34 11.21 -13.50
C GLY A 138 2.56 11.33 -15.00
N SER A 139 1.50 11.23 -15.81
CA SER A 139 1.61 11.40 -17.26
C SER A 139 1.98 12.82 -17.66
N ALA A 140 1.40 13.84 -17.00
CA ALA A 140 1.76 15.24 -17.21
C ALA A 140 3.21 15.51 -16.79
N GLY A 141 3.67 14.90 -15.70
CA GLY A 141 5.07 14.97 -15.24
C GLY A 141 6.06 14.30 -16.21
N ILE A 142 5.67 13.19 -16.85
CA ILE A 142 6.47 12.52 -17.90
C ILE A 142 6.52 13.38 -19.17
N LEU A 143 5.43 14.05 -19.52
CA LEU A 143 5.35 14.93 -20.70
C LEU A 143 6.06 16.28 -20.49
N SER A 144 6.13 16.77 -19.24
CA SER A 144 6.84 18.00 -18.89
C SER A 144 8.31 17.79 -18.52
N ALA A 145 8.70 16.56 -18.19
CA ALA A 145 10.09 16.15 -18.04
C ALA A 145 10.76 16.03 -19.41
N SER A 146 11.12 17.18 -19.97
CA SER A 146 12.07 17.32 -21.07
C SER A 146 13.49 16.87 -20.68
N ASP A 147 13.72 16.52 -19.40
CA ASP A 147 14.99 16.03 -18.88
C ASP A 147 14.89 14.55 -18.45
N ASP A 148 15.80 13.74 -18.98
CA ASP A 148 15.89 12.27 -18.93
C ASP A 148 15.67 11.61 -17.55
N VAL A 149 15.87 12.34 -16.46
CA VAL A 149 15.88 11.81 -15.08
C VAL A 149 14.48 11.36 -14.62
N GLY A 150 13.43 12.10 -14.96
CA GLY A 150 12.06 11.75 -14.56
C GLY A 150 11.58 10.45 -15.22
N ARG A 151 12.03 10.22 -16.46
CA ARG A 151 11.73 9.04 -17.25
C ARG A 151 12.50 7.81 -16.74
N MET A 152 13.78 7.99 -16.43
CA MET A 152 14.66 6.95 -15.89
C MET A 152 14.20 6.48 -14.49
N LEU A 153 13.74 7.40 -13.62
CA LEU A 153 13.16 7.06 -12.31
C LEU A 153 11.85 6.28 -12.43
N PHE A 154 10.99 6.63 -13.39
CA PHE A 154 9.73 5.93 -13.62
C PHE A 154 9.95 4.53 -14.19
N GLN A 155 10.89 4.38 -15.14
CA GLN A 155 11.30 3.08 -15.68
C GLN A 155 11.93 2.18 -14.59
N SER A 156 12.74 2.76 -13.70
CA SER A 156 13.37 2.03 -12.60
C SER A 156 12.37 1.61 -11.51
N ALA A 157 11.39 2.46 -11.19
CA ALA A 157 10.38 2.19 -10.17
C ALA A 157 9.30 1.19 -10.61
N THR A 158 8.98 1.16 -11.90
CA THR A 158 7.96 0.25 -12.46
C THR A 158 8.52 -1.10 -12.88
N GLY A 159 9.85 -1.25 -13.00
CA GLY A 159 10.49 -2.46 -13.52
C GLY A 159 10.17 -2.72 -15.00
N ILE A 160 9.55 -1.77 -15.70
CA ILE A 160 9.18 -1.87 -17.10
C ILE A 160 10.22 -1.09 -17.90
N GLU A 161 11.32 -1.78 -18.21
CA GLU A 161 12.48 -1.23 -18.92
C GLU A 161 12.12 -0.70 -20.34
N HIS A 162 10.91 -0.96 -20.86
CA HIS A 162 10.52 -0.69 -22.25
C HIS A 162 9.21 0.09 -22.44
N LEU A 163 8.67 0.75 -21.42
CA LEU A 163 7.41 1.51 -21.52
C LEU A 163 7.49 2.63 -22.59
N GLY A 164 8.65 3.28 -22.70
CA GLY A 164 8.91 4.30 -23.72
C GLY A 164 8.93 3.79 -25.16
N THR A 165 9.19 2.49 -25.36
CA THR A 165 9.22 1.83 -26.67
C THR A 165 7.80 1.43 -27.09
N ILE A 166 6.99 0.98 -26.14
CA ILE A 166 5.58 0.58 -26.37
C ILE A 166 4.71 1.79 -26.74
N ILE A 167 4.84 2.92 -26.03
CA ILE A 167 4.04 4.13 -26.32
C ILE A 167 4.35 4.66 -27.74
N ARG A 168 5.60 4.56 -28.20
CA ARG A 168 5.99 4.95 -29.57
C ARG A 168 5.38 4.04 -30.65
N GLY A 169 5.03 2.81 -30.32
CA GLY A 169 4.33 1.89 -31.23
C GLY A 169 2.82 2.15 -31.34
N ILE A 170 2.22 2.86 -30.37
CA ILE A 170 0.77 3.16 -30.34
C ILE A 170 0.43 4.42 -31.17
N TYR A 171 1.42 5.29 -31.44
CA TYR A 171 1.27 6.48 -32.28
C TYR A 171 1.81 6.28 -33.72
N ARG A 172 1.81 5.05 -34.22
CA ARG A 172 2.00 4.75 -35.66
C ARG A 172 0.72 4.23 -36.28
#